data_AF-A0A4Z0GQT6-F1
#
_entry.id   AF-A0A4Z0GQT6-F1
#
_cell.length_a   1.000
_cell.length_b   1.000
_cell.length_c   1.000
_cell.angle_alpha   90.00
_cell.angle_beta   90.00
_cell.angle_gamma   90.00
#
_symmetry.space_group_name_H-M   'P 1'
#
loop_
_entity.id
_entity.type
_entity.pdbx_description
1 polymer ?
#
loop_
_entity_poly.entity_id
_entity_poly.type
_entity_poly.pdbx_seq_one_letter_code
_entity_poly.pdbx_strand_id
1 'polypeptide(L)'
;MTLIEVIVSIALLSLVILTFAYVFIQSQSATTDNGTRQTALQLAQRHLSDVLSGDSLPAPAASQPVPPSSPGNVDHYKYDGNEKIGDTSFDTYVFILKPTDGNQPVVVRTFYGTKYVELYNYYTTNGE
;
A
#
# COMPACT_ATOMS: atom_id res chain seq x y z
N MET A 1 -16.84 34.35 -43.01
CA MET A 1 -16.70 33.05 -42.34
C MET A 1 -16.62 31.98 -43.42
N THR A 2 -15.45 31.38 -43.59
CA THR A 2 -15.20 30.36 -44.62
C THR A 2 -15.40 28.96 -44.06
N LEU A 3 -15.69 27.97 -44.92
CA LEU A 3 -15.82 26.57 -44.51
C LEU A 3 -14.54 26.06 -43.81
N ILE A 4 -13.37 26.52 -44.26
CA ILE A 4 -12.08 26.18 -43.67
C ILE A 4 -11.99 26.71 -42.24
N GLU A 5 -12.39 27.96 -41.97
CA GLU A 5 -12.41 28.53 -40.61
C GLU A 5 -13.30 27.71 -39.67
N VAL A 6 -14.44 27.20 -40.16
CA VAL A 6 -15.34 26.34 -39.37
C VAL A 6 -14.67 25.02 -39.03
N ILE A 7 -14.07 24.35 -40.01
CA ILE A 7 -13.41 23.05 -39.80
C ILE A 7 -12.21 23.19 -38.85
N VAL A 8 -11.40 24.25 -39.03
CA VAL A 8 -10.26 24.54 -38.14
C VAL A 8 -10.75 24.80 -36.72
N SER A 9 -11.83 25.56 -36.54
CA SER A 9 -12.40 25.84 -35.22
C SER A 9 -12.90 24.57 -34.52
N ILE A 10 -13.59 23.67 -35.25
CA ILE A 10 -14.06 22.38 -34.71
C ILE A 10 -12.89 21.47 -34.37
N ALA A 11 -11.86 21.42 -35.21
CA ALA A 11 -10.67 20.60 -34.97
C ALA A 11 -9.90 21.08 -33.73
N LEU A 12 -9.72 22.39 -33.58
CA LEU A 12 -9.09 22.98 -32.40
C LEU A 12 -9.93 22.73 -31.14
N LEU A 13 -11.24 22.91 -31.21
CA LEU A 13 -12.13 22.61 -30.08
C LEU A 13 -12.06 21.14 -29.66
N SER A 14 -12.03 20.23 -30.64
CA SER A 14 -11.92 18.78 -30.39
C SER A 14 -10.59 18.42 -29.74
N LEU A 15 -9.48 19.01 -30.20
CA LEU A 15 -8.16 18.83 -29.60
C LEU A 15 -8.14 19.29 -28.13
N VAL A 16 -8.72 20.45 -27.85
CA VAL A 16 -8.85 20.99 -26.49
C VAL A 16 -9.66 20.03 -25.61
N ILE A 17 -10.84 19.60 -26.05
CA ILE A 17 -11.67 18.69 -25.26
C ILE A 17 -10.94 17.36 -24.97
N LEU A 18 -10.26 16.79 -25.97
CA LEU A 18 -9.52 15.53 -25.80
C LEU A 18 -8.35 15.69 -24.81
N THR A 19 -7.61 16.79 -24.87
CA THR A 19 -6.51 17.05 -23.93
C THR A 19 -7.01 17.24 -22.51
N PHE A 20 -8.09 18.00 -22.30
CA PHE A 20 -8.69 18.15 -20.98
C PHE A 20 -9.25 16.84 -20.43
N ALA A 21 -9.94 16.04 -21.27
CA ALA A 21 -10.44 14.74 -20.87
C ALA A 21 -9.31 13.80 -20.42
N TYR A 22 -8.21 13.76 -21.17
CA TYR A 22 -7.04 12.97 -20.83
C TYR A 22 -6.41 13.37 -19.48
N VAL A 23 -6.23 14.67 -19.24
CA VAL A 23 -5.71 15.19 -17.97
C VAL A 23 -6.65 14.85 -16.80
N PHE A 24 -7.96 15.00 -17.01
CA PHE A 24 -8.95 14.71 -15.97
C PHE A 24 -9.00 13.23 -15.58
N ILE A 25 -8.93 12.33 -16.56
CA ILE A 25 -8.92 10.88 -16.31
C ILE A 25 -7.64 10.47 -15.57
N GLN A 26 -6.47 10.96 -16.01
CA GLN A 26 -5.21 10.68 -15.31
C GLN A 26 -5.19 11.23 -13.89
N SER A 27 -5.69 12.46 -13.69
CA SER A 27 -5.78 13.07 -12.37
C SER A 27 -6.61 12.21 -11.42
N GLN A 28 -7.79 11.77 -11.85
CA GLN A 28 -8.62 10.86 -11.05
C GLN A 28 -7.92 9.55 -10.74
N SER A 29 -7.28 8.91 -11.74
CA SER A 29 -6.53 7.67 -11.51
C SER A 29 -5.41 7.86 -10.48
N ALA A 30 -4.67 8.98 -10.54
CA ALA A 30 -3.61 9.28 -9.59
C ALA A 30 -4.18 9.58 -8.18
N THR A 31 -5.30 10.29 -8.10
CA THR A 31 -6.00 10.55 -6.83
C THR A 31 -6.49 9.25 -6.19
N THR A 32 -7.10 8.36 -6.96
CA THR A 32 -7.55 7.06 -6.47
C THR A 32 -6.37 6.20 -6.00
N ASP A 33 -5.30 6.08 -6.78
CA ASP A 33 -4.12 5.28 -6.39
C ASP A 33 -3.45 5.83 -5.12
N ASN A 34 -3.34 7.16 -4.99
CA ASN A 34 -2.83 7.81 -3.78
C ASN A 34 -3.75 7.58 -2.58
N GLY A 35 -5.08 7.64 -2.77
CA GLY A 35 -6.06 7.34 -1.73
C GLY A 35 -5.92 5.90 -1.23
N THR A 36 -5.88 4.93 -2.16
CA THR A 36 -5.67 3.51 -1.83
C THR A 36 -4.35 3.29 -1.11
N ARG A 37 -3.25 3.92 -1.57
CA ARG A 37 -1.95 3.84 -0.90
C ARG A 37 -1.98 4.44 0.50
N GLN A 38 -2.69 5.55 0.71
CA GLN A 38 -2.84 6.18 2.02
C GLN A 38 -3.63 5.29 2.98
N THR A 39 -4.71 4.65 2.50
CA THR A 39 -5.46 3.66 3.28
C THR A 39 -4.58 2.48 3.66
N ALA A 40 -3.83 1.91 2.72
CA ALA A 40 -2.88 0.84 3.00
C ALA A 40 -1.83 1.25 4.05
N LEU A 41 -1.35 2.50 3.99
CA LEU A 41 -0.38 3.05 4.95
C LEU A 41 -0.98 3.17 6.35
N GLN A 42 -2.22 3.64 6.48
CA GLN A 42 -2.91 3.74 7.76
C GLN A 42 -3.15 2.37 8.39
N LEU A 43 -3.52 1.38 7.58
CA LEU A 43 -3.65 -0.01 8.04
C LEU A 43 -2.30 -0.55 8.53
N ALA A 44 -1.24 -0.42 7.71
CA ALA A 44 0.09 -0.85 8.11
C ALA A 44 0.55 -0.17 9.41
N GLN A 45 0.27 1.13 9.59
CA GLN A 45 0.61 1.88 10.81
C GLN A 45 -0.13 1.35 12.04
N ARG A 46 -1.43 1.08 11.90
CA ARG A 46 -2.24 0.51 12.98
C ARG A 46 -1.69 -0.86 13.40
N HIS A 47 -1.49 -1.76 12.44
CA HIS A 47 -0.97 -3.10 12.72
C HIS A 47 0.44 -3.07 13.30
N LEU A 48 1.31 -2.18 12.81
CA LEU A 48 2.63 -1.99 13.39
C LEU A 48 2.55 -1.50 14.84
N SER A 49 1.66 -0.56 15.14
CA SER A 49 1.44 -0.07 16.51
C SER A 49 0.91 -1.18 17.43
N ASP A 50 0.01 -2.02 16.94
CA ASP A 50 -0.52 -3.17 17.68
C ASP A 50 0.59 -4.18 18.00
N VAL A 51 1.49 -4.44 17.05
CA VAL A 51 2.64 -5.33 17.27
C VAL A 51 3.61 -4.74 18.29
N LEU A 52 3.92 -3.45 18.20
CA LEU A 52 4.87 -2.79 19.10
C LEU A 52 4.32 -2.57 20.52
N SER A 53 3.00 -2.57 20.70
CA SER A 53 2.35 -2.48 22.02
C SER A 53 2.13 -3.84 22.68
N GLY A 54 2.33 -4.95 21.96
CA GLY A 54 2.20 -6.29 22.49
C GLY A 54 3.36 -6.69 23.41
N ASP A 55 3.07 -7.55 24.39
CA ASP A 55 4.07 -8.09 25.34
C ASP A 55 5.07 -9.07 24.71
N SER A 56 4.78 -9.57 23.51
CA SER A 56 5.65 -10.49 22.78
C SER A 56 5.55 -10.30 21.27
N LEU A 57 6.57 -10.79 20.56
CA LEU A 57 6.59 -10.79 19.10
C LEU A 57 5.48 -11.69 18.52
N PRO A 58 4.92 -11.32 17.37
CA PRO A 58 3.86 -12.10 16.73
C PRO A 58 4.38 -13.46 16.27
N ALA A 59 3.81 -14.54 16.80
CA ALA A 59 4.12 -15.89 16.37
C ALA A 59 3.40 -16.25 15.05
N PRO A 60 4.02 -17.07 14.19
CA PRO A 60 3.37 -17.58 12.99
C PRO A 60 2.18 -18.49 13.34
N ALA A 61 1.09 -18.38 12.58
CA ALA A 61 -0.06 -19.26 12.72
C ALA A 61 0.13 -20.59 11.95
N ALA A 62 -0.44 -21.69 12.46
CA ALA A 62 -0.26 -23.04 11.88
C ALA A 62 -0.77 -23.17 10.43
N SER A 63 -1.77 -22.36 10.04
CA SER A 63 -2.28 -22.28 8.68
C SER A 63 -2.51 -20.82 8.33
N GLN A 64 -1.49 -20.19 7.74
CA GLN A 64 -1.55 -18.81 7.27
C GLN A 64 -1.26 -18.75 5.76
N PRO A 65 -1.87 -17.79 5.04
CA PRO A 65 -1.55 -17.58 3.63
C PRO A 65 -0.08 -17.22 3.44
N VAL A 66 0.45 -17.58 2.27
CA VAL A 66 1.81 -17.19 1.88
C VAL A 66 1.78 -15.76 1.37
N PRO A 67 2.64 -14.86 1.88
CA PRO A 67 2.70 -13.48 1.42
C PRO A 67 3.11 -13.43 -0.06
N PRO A 68 2.56 -12.49 -0.86
CA PRO A 68 2.94 -12.34 -2.27
C PRO A 68 4.43 -12.07 -2.48
N SER A 69 5.06 -11.38 -1.54
CA SER A 69 6.51 -11.20 -1.47
C SER A 69 6.95 -10.96 -0.03
N SER A 70 8.22 -11.27 0.27
CA SER A 70 8.80 -11.09 1.60
C SER A 70 10.01 -10.15 1.55
N PRO A 71 10.28 -9.41 2.65
CA PRO A 71 11.55 -8.71 2.81
C PRO A 71 12.75 -9.67 2.80
N GLY A 72 13.96 -9.14 2.67
CA GLY A 72 15.17 -9.92 2.91
C GLY A 72 15.34 -10.26 4.39
N ASN A 73 16.05 -11.35 4.69
CA ASN A 73 16.41 -11.75 6.07
C ASN A 73 15.22 -11.94 7.03
N VAL A 74 14.08 -12.43 6.53
CA VAL A 74 12.94 -12.80 7.38
C VAL A 74 13.29 -14.03 8.22
N ASP A 75 13.02 -13.96 9.52
CA ASP A 75 13.03 -15.11 10.42
C ASP A 75 11.69 -15.84 10.34
N HIS A 76 10.59 -15.12 10.58
CA HIS A 76 9.22 -15.61 10.41
C HIS A 76 8.25 -14.48 10.06
N TYR A 77 7.03 -14.84 9.67
CA TYR A 77 5.97 -13.89 9.40
C TYR A 77 4.64 -14.35 9.99
N LYS A 78 3.76 -13.39 10.22
CA LYS A 78 2.37 -13.58 10.64
C LYS A 78 1.44 -12.88 9.66
N TYR A 79 0.44 -13.60 9.16
CA TYR A 79 -0.69 -12.97 8.50
C TYR A 79 -1.62 -12.33 9.55
N ASP A 80 -1.85 -11.03 9.42
CA ASP A 80 -2.59 -10.27 10.43
C ASP A 80 -4.06 -10.03 10.05
N GLY A 81 -4.37 -10.04 8.75
CA GLY A 81 -5.76 -10.03 8.30
C GLY A 81 -5.96 -9.52 6.88
N ASN A 82 -7.22 -9.59 6.45
CA ASN A 82 -7.73 -8.97 5.23
C ASN A 82 -8.77 -7.93 5.62
N GLU A 83 -8.60 -6.70 5.15
CA GLU A 83 -9.63 -5.66 5.23
C GLU A 83 -10.11 -5.31 3.82
N LYS A 84 -11.42 -5.24 3.61
CA LYS A 84 -12.01 -4.79 2.35
C LYS A 84 -12.63 -3.41 2.53
N ILE A 85 -12.11 -2.42 1.81
CA ILE A 85 -12.61 -1.04 1.85
C ILE A 85 -13.03 -0.65 0.44
N GLY A 86 -14.35 -0.49 0.26
CA GLY A 86 -14.96 -0.36 -1.07
C GLY A 86 -14.70 -1.62 -1.90
N ASP A 87 -14.15 -1.42 -3.11
CA ASP A 87 -13.80 -2.50 -4.03
C ASP A 87 -12.37 -3.03 -3.88
N THR A 88 -11.57 -2.44 -2.98
CA THR A 88 -10.18 -2.84 -2.77
C THR A 88 -10.03 -3.73 -1.53
N SER A 89 -9.34 -4.85 -1.69
CA SER A 89 -8.92 -5.71 -0.58
C SER A 89 -7.48 -5.42 -0.18
N PHE A 90 -7.24 -5.42 1.12
CA PHE A 90 -5.97 -5.12 1.75
C PHE A 90 -5.54 -6.31 2.61
N ASP A 91 -4.46 -6.99 2.23
CA ASP A 91 -3.90 -8.09 3.01
C ASP A 91 -2.68 -7.60 3.79
N THR A 92 -2.71 -7.71 5.12
CA THR A 92 -1.61 -7.26 5.97
C THR A 92 -0.81 -8.44 6.52
N TYR A 93 0.51 -8.34 6.38
CA TYR A 93 1.48 -9.29 6.90
C TYR A 93 2.50 -8.57 7.78
N VAL A 94 2.81 -9.17 8.91
CA VAL A 94 3.88 -8.74 9.81
C VAL A 94 5.06 -9.70 9.62
N PHE A 95 6.23 -9.17 9.32
CA PHE A 95 7.47 -9.90 9.14
C PHE A 95 8.42 -9.55 10.27
N ILE A 96 8.95 -10.58 10.90
CA ILE A 96 9.99 -10.47 11.92
C ILE A 96 11.30 -10.84 11.24
N LEU A 97 12.23 -9.89 11.17
CA LEU A 97 13.52 -10.10 10.52
C LEU A 97 14.48 -10.83 11.46
N LYS A 98 15.62 -11.29 10.99
CA LYS A 98 16.66 -11.78 11.90
C LYS A 98 17.22 -10.61 12.73
N PRO A 99 17.43 -10.77 14.04
CA PRO A 99 17.93 -9.70 14.89
C PRO A 99 19.32 -9.22 14.45
N THR A 100 19.55 -7.92 14.57
CA THR A 100 20.87 -7.30 14.32
C THR A 100 21.21 -6.49 15.56
N ASP A 101 22.29 -6.85 16.25
CA ASP A 101 22.81 -6.15 17.44
C ASP A 101 21.79 -5.97 18.59
N GLY A 102 21.02 -7.01 18.90
CA GLY A 102 20.07 -7.01 20.02
C GLY A 102 18.73 -6.32 19.75
N ASN A 103 18.61 -5.58 18.64
CA ASN A 103 17.34 -5.05 18.17
C ASN A 103 16.65 -6.07 17.27
N GLN A 104 15.34 -6.22 17.45
CA GLN A 104 14.50 -7.12 16.68
C GLN A 104 13.68 -6.34 15.65
N PRO A 105 14.05 -6.31 14.36
CA PRO A 105 13.32 -5.53 13.38
C PRO A 105 11.99 -6.18 13.02
N VAL A 106 10.98 -5.34 12.87
CA VAL A 106 9.62 -5.69 12.46
C VAL A 106 9.26 -4.88 11.23
N VAL A 107 8.81 -5.57 10.20
CA VAL A 107 8.30 -4.98 8.97
C VAL A 107 6.83 -5.32 8.84
N VAL A 108 5.99 -4.33 8.58
CA VAL A 108 4.58 -4.56 8.24
C VAL A 108 4.38 -4.19 6.78
N ARG A 109 3.85 -5.15 5.99
CA ARG A 109 3.42 -4.89 4.62
C ARG A 109 1.91 -5.05 4.50
N THR A 110 1.27 -4.05 3.92
CA THR A 110 -0.13 -4.13 3.51
C THR A 110 -0.19 -4.12 1.98
N PHE A 111 -0.65 -5.23 1.42
CA PHE A 111 -0.79 -5.47 -0.01
C PHE A 111 -2.16 -4.98 -0.50
N TYR A 112 -2.19 -4.36 -1.66
CA TYR A 112 -3.42 -3.95 -2.37
C TYR A 112 -3.23 -4.29 -3.85
N GLY A 113 -3.78 -5.45 -4.25
CA GLY A 113 -3.48 -6.05 -5.54
C GLY A 113 -2.02 -6.50 -5.64
N THR A 114 -1.29 -6.04 -6.66
CA THR A 114 0.14 -6.36 -6.87
C THR A 114 1.09 -5.38 -6.18
N LYS A 115 0.56 -4.29 -5.62
CA LYS A 115 1.34 -3.25 -4.92
C LYS A 115 1.28 -3.49 -3.42
N TYR A 116 2.23 -2.88 -2.70
CA TYR A 116 2.22 -2.85 -1.25
C TYR A 116 2.81 -1.55 -0.71
N VAL A 117 2.47 -1.24 0.53
CA VAL A 117 3.23 -0.31 1.37
C VAL A 117 4.00 -1.12 2.39
N GLU A 118 5.15 -0.60 2.80
CA GLU A 118 6.01 -1.22 3.80
C GLU A 118 6.33 -0.19 4.88
N LEU A 119 6.20 -0.62 6.13
CA LEU A 119 6.63 0.14 7.30
C LEU A 119 7.60 -0.69 8.11
N TYR A 120 8.56 -0.01 8.71
CA TYR A 120 9.64 -0.63 9.46
C TYR A 120 9.72 -0.01 10.84
N ASN A 121 9.91 -0.84 11.87
CA ASN A 121 10.29 -0.40 13.20
C ASN A 121 11.06 -1.49 13.94
N TYR A 122 11.54 -1.18 15.13
CA TYR A 122 12.19 -2.14 16.02
C TYR A 122 11.25 -2.49 17.16
N TYR A 123 11.08 -3.79 17.40
CA TYR A 123 10.47 -4.28 18.61
C TYR A 123 11.52 -4.28 19.70
N THR A 124 11.38 -3.39 20.67
CA THR A 124 12.19 -3.36 21.88
C THR A 124 11.39 -4.01 22.99
N THR A 125 11.80 -5.20 23.44
CA THR A 125 11.33 -5.69 24.73
C THR A 125 11.87 -4.73 25.80
N ASN A 126 10.98 -4.03 26.51
CA ASN A 126 11.37 -3.37 27.76
C ASN A 126 11.69 -4.46 28.78
N GLY A 127 12.90 -4.99 28.69
CA GLY A 127 13.42 -6.07 29.51
C GLY A 127 14.77 -5.67 30.05
N GLU A 128 14.79 -4.59 30.84
CA GLU A 128 15.48 -4.46 32.14
C GLU A 128 14.84 -3.29 32.93
#